data_AF-A0A3D0C5Y8-F1
#
_entry.id   AF-A0A3D0C5Y8-F1
#
_cell.length_a   1.000
_cell.length_b   1.000
_cell.length_c   1.000
_cell.angle_alpha   90.00
_cell.angle_beta   90.00
_cell.angle_gamma   90.00
#
_symmetry.space_group_name_H-M   'P 1'
#
loop_
_entity.id
_entity.type
_entity.pdbx_description
1 polymer ?
#
loop_
_entity_poly.entity_id
_entity_poly.type
_entity_poly.pdbx_seq_one_letter_code
_entity_poly.pdbx_strand_id
1 'polypeptide(L)'
;MKKVINFVLLAASLTTGFVATTQANQLDDLLKQVKADRVSEAKLDKKREGEFLSDRADKTALLNKAKKELSDQNARNKRLTKEYAANEITLAQKEVELDNATGTLGEMFGVSRAAAANAYGQISTSIVSAEFPNRGEALNRIANAKEIPSIADLEELWFA
;
A
#
# COMPACT_ATOMS: atom_id res chain seq x y z
N MET A 1 -18.19 28.30 -50.51
CA MET A 1 -17.10 27.98 -49.56
C MET A 1 -15.82 27.73 -50.35
N LYS A 2 -14.71 28.23 -49.80
CA LYS A 2 -13.45 28.56 -50.49
C LYS A 2 -12.65 27.34 -50.93
N LYS A 3 -12.06 27.40 -52.13
CA LYS A 3 -10.61 27.33 -52.43
C LYS A 3 -10.41 27.09 -53.93
N VAL A 4 -9.82 28.03 -54.64
CA VAL A 4 -9.22 27.79 -55.96
C VAL A 4 -7.89 28.53 -56.03
N ILE A 5 -6.86 27.77 -56.37
CA ILE A 5 -5.51 28.19 -56.71
C ILE A 5 -5.57 29.03 -57.98
N ASN A 6 -4.86 30.17 -58.03
CA ASN A 6 -4.50 30.78 -59.30
C ASN A 6 -3.12 31.44 -59.23
N PHE A 7 -2.22 30.90 -60.05
CA PHE A 7 -0.99 31.51 -60.53
C PHE A 7 -1.31 32.83 -61.26
N VAL A 8 -0.55 33.89 -61.00
CA VAL A 8 -0.50 35.06 -61.89
C VAL A 8 0.97 35.42 -62.13
N LEU A 9 1.34 35.27 -63.41
CA LEU A 9 2.53 35.79 -64.07
C LEU A 9 2.61 37.31 -63.91
N LEU A 10 3.79 37.82 -63.54
CA LEU A 10 4.10 39.23 -63.71
C LEU A 10 5.28 39.39 -64.67
N ALA A 11 4.94 39.61 -65.95
CA ALA A 11 5.86 40.13 -66.94
C ALA A 11 6.04 41.63 -66.67
N ALA A 12 7.27 42.07 -66.41
CA ALA A 12 7.63 43.49 -66.37
C ALA A 12 8.75 43.75 -67.39
N SER A 13 8.37 44.51 -68.39
CA SER A 13 9.14 45.00 -69.54
C SER A 13 10.32 45.86 -69.11
N LEU A 14 11.48 45.59 -69.73
CA LEU A 14 12.65 46.45 -69.73
C LEU A 14 12.31 47.77 -70.44
N THR A 15 12.17 48.85 -69.67
CA THR A 15 12.26 50.22 -70.18
C THR A 15 13.44 50.89 -69.48
N THR A 16 14.46 51.22 -70.27
CA THR A 16 15.63 51.98 -69.87
C THR A 16 15.24 53.43 -69.59
N GLY A 17 15.22 53.80 -68.32
CA GLY A 17 15.07 55.17 -67.84
C GLY A 17 15.83 55.35 -66.53
N PHE A 18 16.82 56.24 -66.53
CA PHE A 18 17.64 56.58 -65.37
C PHE A 18 16.80 56.96 -64.15
N VAL A 19 16.88 56.17 -63.07
CA VAL A 19 16.62 56.64 -61.69
C VAL A 19 17.62 55.93 -60.76
N ALA A 20 18.88 56.37 -60.79
CA ALA A 20 19.97 55.78 -59.99
C ALA A 20 20.23 56.53 -58.67
N THR A 21 19.25 57.24 -58.10
CA THR A 21 19.44 58.03 -56.87
C THR A 21 18.40 57.79 -55.78
N THR A 22 17.32 57.04 -56.04
CA THR A 22 16.34 56.64 -55.01
C THR A 22 16.55 55.23 -54.44
N GLN A 23 17.36 54.38 -55.09
CA GLN A 23 17.64 53.02 -54.60
C GLN A 23 18.70 52.95 -53.50
N ALA A 24 19.66 53.89 -53.44
CA ALA A 24 20.71 53.88 -52.43
C ALA A 24 20.17 54.12 -51.00
N ASN A 25 19.26 55.09 -50.83
CA ASN A 25 18.61 55.35 -49.54
C ASN A 25 17.70 54.18 -49.11
N GLN A 26 17.01 53.53 -50.06
CA GLN A 26 16.15 52.37 -49.78
C GLN A 26 16.97 51.14 -49.33
N LEU A 27 18.15 50.91 -49.92
CA LEU A 27 19.01 49.79 -49.56
C LEU A 27 19.67 49.98 -48.18
N ASP A 28 20.05 51.23 -47.85
CA ASP A 28 20.57 51.58 -46.53
C ASP A 28 19.50 51.48 -45.43
N ASP A 29 18.26 51.87 -45.72
CA ASP A 29 17.14 51.70 -44.79
C ASP A 29 16.78 50.21 -44.61
N LEU A 30 16.82 49.40 -45.67
CA LEU A 30 16.66 47.95 -45.58
C LEU A 30 17.76 47.32 -44.73
N LEU A 31 19.01 47.76 -44.90
CA LEU A 31 20.15 47.29 -44.12
C LEU A 31 20.02 47.66 -42.64
N LYS A 32 19.53 48.86 -42.32
CA LYS A 32 19.22 49.26 -40.94
C LYS A 32 18.11 48.41 -40.34
N GLN A 33 17.05 48.14 -41.10
CA GLN A 33 15.95 47.29 -40.67
C GLN A 33 16.42 45.86 -40.39
N VAL A 34 17.17 45.25 -41.32
CA VAL A 34 17.75 43.90 -41.13
C VAL A 34 18.68 43.84 -39.92
N LYS A 35 19.49 44.88 -39.67
CA LYS A 35 20.34 44.95 -38.47
C LYS A 35 19.51 45.04 -37.18
N ALA A 36 18.45 45.84 -37.18
CA ALA A 36 17.54 45.97 -36.03
C ALA A 36 16.78 44.65 -35.76
N ASP A 37 16.25 44.02 -36.82
CA ASP A 37 15.55 42.74 -36.75
C ASP A 37 16.47 41.64 -36.22
N ARG A 38 17.72 41.56 -36.70
CA ARG A 38 18.69 40.57 -36.22
C ARG A 38 19.01 40.70 -34.74
N VAL A 39 19.10 41.92 -34.21
CA VAL A 39 19.32 42.15 -32.77
C VAL A 39 18.07 41.77 -31.97
N SER A 40 16.88 42.07 -32.48
CA SER A 40 15.60 41.68 -31.88
C SER A 40 15.43 40.16 -31.83
N GLU A 41 15.67 39.48 -32.95
CA GLU A 41 15.62 38.01 -33.07
C GLU A 41 16.63 37.34 -32.14
N ALA A 42 17.89 37.80 -32.11
CA ALA A 42 18.90 37.25 -31.21
C ALA A 42 18.49 37.36 -29.73
N LYS A 43 17.81 38.44 -29.34
CA LYS A 43 17.28 38.61 -27.97
C LYS A 43 16.11 37.66 -27.69
N LEU A 44 15.19 37.50 -28.65
CA LEU A 44 14.06 36.59 -28.54
C LEU A 44 14.52 35.13 -28.47
N ASP A 45 15.49 34.73 -29.29
CA ASP A 45 16.01 33.37 -29.30
C ASP A 45 16.75 33.05 -28.00
N LYS A 46 17.55 33.99 -27.48
CA LYS A 46 18.18 33.81 -26.15
C LYS A 46 17.14 33.66 -25.04
N LYS A 47 16.02 34.38 -25.11
CA LYS A 47 14.92 34.22 -24.15
C LYS A 47 14.27 32.84 -24.27
N ARG A 48 13.96 32.39 -25.49
CA ARG A 48 13.37 31.06 -25.74
C ARG A 48 14.30 29.92 -25.32
N GLU A 49 15.60 30.05 -25.56
CA GLU A 49 16.59 29.08 -25.10
C GLU A 49 16.62 28.99 -23.57
N GLY A 50 16.59 30.13 -22.89
CA GLY A 50 16.48 30.18 -21.43
C GLY A 50 15.21 29.52 -20.90
N GLU A 51 14.06 29.83 -21.49
CA GLU A 51 12.76 29.22 -21.16
C GLU A 51 12.80 27.70 -21.39
N PHE A 52 13.30 27.24 -22.54
CA PHE A 52 13.41 25.82 -22.87
C PHE A 52 14.31 25.05 -21.90
N LEU A 53 15.44 25.62 -21.51
CA LEU A 53 16.36 24.99 -20.56
C LEU A 53 15.73 24.89 -19.16
N SER A 54 15.00 25.93 -18.73
CA SER A 54 14.26 25.94 -17.47
C SER A 54 13.18 24.86 -17.47
N ASP A 55 12.33 24.85 -18.50
CA ASP A 55 11.26 23.86 -18.65
C ASP A 55 11.82 22.43 -18.65
N ARG A 56 12.92 22.20 -19.37
CA ARG A 56 13.58 20.88 -19.41
C ARG A 56 14.07 20.46 -18.02
N ALA A 57 14.67 21.39 -17.27
CA ALA A 57 15.14 21.11 -15.92
C ALA A 57 13.97 20.75 -14.99
N ASP A 58 12.88 21.52 -15.05
CA ASP A 58 11.67 21.28 -14.26
C ASP A 58 11.02 19.93 -14.58
N LYS A 59 10.85 19.60 -15.86
CA LYS A 59 10.29 18.30 -16.28
C LYS A 59 11.19 17.14 -15.86
N THR A 60 12.50 17.30 -15.94
CA THR A 60 13.46 16.26 -15.50
C THR A 60 13.38 16.06 -13.98
N ALA A 61 13.28 17.14 -13.21
CA ALA A 61 13.11 17.06 -11.76
C ALA A 61 11.80 16.36 -11.38
N LEU A 62 10.68 16.71 -12.03
CA LEU A 62 9.39 16.06 -11.82
C LEU A 62 9.42 14.57 -12.17
N LEU A 63 10.04 14.21 -13.30
CA LEU A 63 10.18 12.82 -13.72
C LEU A 63 11.01 12.00 -12.72
N ASN A 64 12.15 12.56 -12.26
CA ASN A 64 13.01 11.89 -11.29
C ASN A 64 12.30 11.72 -9.94
N LYS A 65 11.54 12.73 -9.51
CA LYS A 65 10.70 12.64 -8.31
C LYS A 65 9.66 11.54 -8.44
N ALA A 66 8.89 11.50 -9.54
CA ALA A 66 7.88 10.49 -9.76
C ALA A 66 8.47 9.06 -9.85
N LYS A 67 9.63 8.90 -10.49
CA LYS A 67 10.34 7.61 -10.54
C LYS A 67 10.78 7.15 -9.15
N LYS A 68 11.28 8.08 -8.33
CA LYS A 68 11.66 7.77 -6.94
C LYS A 68 10.45 7.37 -6.11
N GLU A 69 9.37 8.15 -6.16
CA GLU A 69 8.13 7.83 -5.45
C GLU A 69 7.57 6.47 -5.87
N LEU A 70 7.54 6.16 -7.17
CA LEU A 70 7.12 4.86 -7.68
C LEU A 70 8.00 3.72 -7.14
N SER A 71 9.32 3.91 -7.11
CA SER A 71 10.25 2.91 -6.57
C SER A 71 10.02 2.68 -5.07
N ASP A 72 9.86 3.76 -4.31
CA ASP A 72 9.61 3.71 -2.87
C ASP A 72 8.27 3.03 -2.55
N GLN A 73 7.21 3.31 -3.32
CA GLN A 73 5.91 2.64 -3.17
C GLN A 73 5.95 1.16 -3.55
N ASN A 74 6.69 0.79 -4.61
CA ASN A 74 6.88 -0.60 -4.99
C ASN A 74 7.66 -1.39 -3.92
N ALA A 75 8.69 -0.78 -3.32
CA ALA A 75 9.42 -1.39 -2.21
C ALA A 75 8.53 -1.57 -0.98
N ARG A 76 7.70 -0.56 -0.66
CA ARG A 76 6.70 -0.65 0.41
C ARG A 76 5.69 -1.76 0.15
N ASN A 77 5.15 -1.85 -1.07
CA ASN A 77 4.19 -2.90 -1.45
C ASN A 77 4.81 -4.29 -1.27
N LYS A 78 6.02 -4.53 -1.80
CA LYS A 78 6.73 -5.81 -1.64
C LYS A 78 6.92 -6.19 -0.16
N ARG A 79 7.31 -5.24 0.68
CA ARG A 79 7.45 -5.47 2.13
C ARG A 79 6.12 -5.86 2.77
N LEU A 80 5.08 -5.07 2.54
CA LEU A 80 3.75 -5.30 3.12
C LEU A 80 3.13 -6.61 2.65
N THR A 81 3.27 -6.97 1.37
CA THR A 81 2.79 -8.26 0.86
C THR A 81 3.49 -9.44 1.53
N LYS A 82 4.80 -9.33 1.78
CA LYS A 82 5.55 -10.37 2.51
C LYS A 82 5.11 -10.47 3.96
N GLU A 83 4.93 -9.34 4.63
CA GLU A 83 4.45 -9.28 6.02
C GLU A 83 3.04 -9.86 6.15
N TYR A 84 2.14 -9.47 5.24
CA TYR A 84 0.78 -10.02 5.17
C TYR A 84 0.80 -11.54 5.01
N ALA A 85 1.56 -12.08 4.05
CA ALA A 85 1.67 -13.52 3.86
C ALA A 85 2.22 -14.27 5.08
N ALA A 86 3.19 -13.68 5.80
CA ALA A 86 3.73 -14.26 7.03
C ALA A 86 2.70 -14.25 8.17
N ASN A 87 1.92 -13.18 8.27
CA ASN A 87 0.86 -13.05 9.26
C ASN A 87 -0.27 -14.05 9.00
N GLU A 88 -0.67 -14.26 7.75
CA GLU A 88 -1.67 -15.27 7.38
C GLU A 88 -1.24 -16.69 7.78
N ILE A 89 0.03 -17.04 7.55
CA ILE A 89 0.57 -18.34 7.98
C ILE A 89 0.53 -18.46 9.51
N THR A 90 0.93 -17.41 10.21
CA THR A 90 0.95 -17.39 11.68
C THR A 90 -0.47 -17.50 12.24
N LEU A 91 -1.43 -16.80 11.64
CA LEU A 91 -2.83 -16.85 12.04
C LEU A 91 -3.40 -18.26 11.89
N ALA A 92 -3.22 -18.88 10.72
CA ALA A 92 -3.64 -20.26 10.48
C ALA A 92 -3.00 -21.25 11.47
N GLN A 93 -1.72 -21.09 11.79
CA GLN A 93 -1.05 -21.91 12.81
C GLN A 93 -1.68 -21.71 14.19
N LYS A 94 -1.99 -20.47 14.58
CA LYS A 94 -2.61 -20.16 15.86
C LYS A 94 -4.05 -20.64 15.96
N GLU A 95 -4.81 -20.64 14.87
CA GLU A 95 -6.15 -21.22 14.82
C GLU A 95 -6.10 -22.73 15.07
N VAL A 96 -5.16 -23.45 14.43
CA VAL A 96 -4.96 -24.89 14.66
C VAL A 96 -4.49 -25.17 16.10
N GLU A 97 -3.58 -24.35 16.63
CA GLU A 97 -3.12 -24.47 18.01
C GLU A 97 -4.28 -24.28 19.01
N LEU A 98 -5.13 -23.28 18.77
CA LEU A 98 -6.31 -23.01 19.59
C LEU A 98 -7.34 -24.13 19.53
N ASP A 99 -7.62 -24.67 18.34
CA ASP A 99 -8.56 -25.78 18.16
C ASP A 99 -8.07 -27.04 18.91
N ASN A 100 -6.80 -27.39 18.73
CA ASN A 100 -6.17 -28.51 19.45
C ASN A 100 -6.22 -28.29 20.97
N ALA A 101 -5.84 -27.11 21.46
CA ALA A 101 -5.88 -26.80 22.89
C ALA A 101 -7.31 -26.88 23.45
N THR A 102 -8.30 -26.43 22.69
CA THR A 102 -9.72 -26.52 23.06
C THR A 102 -10.19 -27.97 23.12
N GLY A 103 -9.81 -28.79 22.13
CA GLY A 103 -10.09 -30.23 22.11
C GLY A 103 -9.46 -30.94 23.31
N THR A 104 -8.17 -30.73 23.57
CA THR A 104 -7.46 -31.29 24.73
C THR A 104 -8.10 -30.85 26.05
N LEU A 105 -8.50 -29.58 26.19
CA LEU A 105 -9.22 -29.11 27.38
C LEU A 105 -10.58 -29.81 27.55
N GLY A 106 -11.30 -30.06 26.46
CA GLY A 106 -12.55 -30.83 26.48
C GLY A 106 -12.35 -32.28 26.93
N GLU A 107 -11.28 -32.93 26.46
CA GLU A 107 -10.91 -34.28 26.90
C GLU A 107 -10.53 -34.32 28.38
N MET A 108 -9.68 -33.41 28.83
CA MET A 108 -9.29 -33.28 30.23
C MET A 108 -10.50 -33.02 31.14
N PHE A 109 -11.46 -32.22 30.68
CA PHE A 109 -12.72 -32.01 31.37
C PHE A 109 -13.52 -33.31 31.52
N GLY A 110 -13.69 -34.06 30.44
CA GLY A 110 -14.39 -35.35 30.46
C GLY A 110 -13.75 -36.36 31.40
N VAL A 111 -12.42 -36.49 31.35
CA VAL A 111 -11.64 -37.37 32.24
C VAL A 111 -11.79 -36.95 33.70
N SER A 112 -11.69 -35.66 34.00
CA SER A 112 -11.81 -35.15 35.37
C SER A 112 -13.21 -35.41 35.96
N ARG A 113 -14.27 -35.23 35.15
CA ARG A 113 -15.63 -35.58 35.56
C ARG A 113 -15.81 -37.07 35.81
N ALA A 114 -15.28 -37.90 34.92
CA ALA A 114 -15.35 -39.36 35.08
C ALA A 114 -14.59 -39.83 36.33
N ALA A 115 -13.40 -39.28 36.58
CA ALA A 115 -12.62 -39.56 37.78
C ALA A 115 -13.38 -39.13 39.06
N ALA A 116 -13.95 -37.92 39.08
CA ALA A 116 -14.75 -37.43 40.20
C ALA A 116 -16.00 -38.28 40.45
N ALA A 117 -16.71 -38.69 39.38
CA ALA A 117 -17.88 -39.56 39.50
C ALA A 117 -17.53 -40.94 40.07
N ASN A 118 -16.41 -41.53 39.61
CA ASN A 118 -15.92 -42.80 40.11
C ASN A 118 -15.50 -42.71 41.59
N ALA A 119 -14.78 -41.66 41.98
CA ALA A 119 -14.39 -41.40 43.36
C ALA A 119 -15.62 -41.18 44.26
N TYR A 120 -16.58 -40.38 43.81
CA TYR A 120 -17.84 -40.15 44.51
C TYR A 120 -18.64 -41.44 44.73
N GLY A 121 -18.72 -42.32 43.73
CA GLY A 121 -19.38 -43.63 43.85
C GLY A 121 -18.73 -44.52 44.93
N GLN A 122 -17.41 -44.50 45.03
CA GLN A 122 -16.69 -45.26 46.08
C GLN A 122 -16.88 -44.65 47.47
N ILE A 123 -16.78 -43.32 47.59
CA ILE A 123 -16.96 -42.61 48.86
C ILE A 123 -18.39 -42.74 49.38
N SER A 124 -19.39 -42.62 48.52
CA SER A 124 -20.81 -42.70 48.91
C SER A 124 -21.22 -44.08 49.44
N THR A 125 -20.50 -45.14 49.06
CA THR A 125 -20.72 -46.52 49.54
C THR A 125 -19.77 -46.94 50.67
N SER A 126 -18.83 -46.07 51.05
CA SER A 126 -17.84 -46.36 52.08
C SER A 126 -18.40 -46.20 53.50
N ILE A 127 -18.18 -47.21 54.34
CA ILE A 127 -18.55 -47.21 55.77
C ILE A 127 -17.86 -46.06 56.53
N VAL A 128 -16.66 -45.66 56.08
CA VAL A 128 -15.88 -44.57 56.70
C VAL A 128 -16.54 -43.19 56.52
N SER A 129 -17.51 -43.05 55.60
CA SER A 129 -18.23 -41.80 55.41
C SER A 129 -19.10 -41.41 56.61
N ALA A 130 -19.37 -42.33 57.54
CA ALA A 130 -20.01 -42.03 58.81
C ALA A 130 -19.11 -41.21 59.76
N GLU A 131 -17.79 -41.35 59.63
CA GLU A 131 -16.78 -40.60 60.41
C GLU A 131 -16.44 -39.25 59.76
N PHE A 132 -16.55 -39.18 58.43
CA PHE A 132 -16.27 -37.97 57.63
C PHE A 132 -17.49 -37.58 56.78
N PRO A 133 -18.51 -36.96 57.40
CA PRO A 133 -19.70 -36.52 56.68
C PRO A 133 -19.34 -35.49 55.60
N ASN A 134 -20.11 -35.47 54.50
CA ASN A 134 -19.99 -34.53 53.38
C ASN A 134 -18.68 -34.58 52.56
N ARG A 135 -17.76 -35.52 52.82
CA ARG A 135 -16.49 -35.65 52.06
C ARG A 135 -16.66 -35.94 50.55
N GLY A 136 -17.87 -36.24 50.09
CA GLY A 136 -18.19 -36.44 48.67
C GLY A 136 -18.75 -35.21 47.95
N GLU A 137 -19.06 -34.11 48.65
CA GLU A 137 -19.75 -32.96 48.04
C GLU A 137 -18.93 -32.30 46.93
N ALA A 138 -17.62 -32.11 47.16
CA ALA A 138 -16.69 -31.58 46.15
C ALA A 138 -16.66 -32.46 44.90
N LEU A 139 -16.52 -33.77 45.08
CA LEU A 139 -16.52 -34.75 43.98
C LEU A 139 -17.84 -34.76 43.22
N ASN A 140 -18.97 -34.66 43.93
CA ASN A 140 -20.29 -34.58 43.32
C ASN A 140 -20.47 -33.29 42.50
N ARG A 141 -19.95 -32.16 42.99
CA ARG A 141 -19.95 -30.87 42.29
C ARG A 141 -19.15 -30.98 40.98
N ILE A 142 -17.95 -31.54 41.05
CA ILE A 142 -17.06 -31.71 39.89
C ILE A 142 -17.68 -32.69 38.87
N ALA A 143 -18.18 -33.83 39.34
CA ALA A 143 -18.81 -34.85 38.48
C ALA A 143 -20.03 -34.31 37.70
N ASN A 144 -20.79 -33.38 38.28
CA ASN A 144 -21.97 -32.78 37.67
C ASN A 144 -21.74 -31.39 37.05
N ALA A 145 -20.49 -30.89 37.07
CA ALA A 145 -20.15 -29.60 36.49
C ALA A 145 -20.46 -29.58 34.98
N LYS A 146 -21.09 -28.49 34.53
CA LYS A 146 -21.37 -28.23 33.09
C LYS A 146 -20.27 -27.39 32.44
N GLU A 147 -19.49 -26.70 33.25
CA GLU A 147 -18.37 -25.86 32.84
C GLU A 147 -17.05 -26.56 33.17
N ILE A 148 -15.96 -26.13 32.51
CA ILE A 148 -14.62 -26.67 32.75
C ILE A 148 -14.22 -26.38 34.22
N PRO A 149 -13.83 -27.41 35.01
CA PRO A 149 -13.41 -27.26 36.39
C PRO A 149 -12.24 -26.31 36.48
N SER A 150 -12.26 -25.48 37.52
CA SER A 150 -11.12 -24.62 37.83
C SER A 150 -9.94 -25.47 38.30
N ILE A 151 -8.74 -24.88 38.32
CA ILE A 151 -7.56 -25.55 38.90
C ILE A 151 -7.83 -25.96 40.36
N ALA A 152 -8.53 -25.13 41.13
CA ALA A 152 -8.88 -25.45 42.51
C ALA A 152 -9.79 -26.69 42.61
N ASP A 153 -10.73 -26.86 41.68
CA ASP A 153 -11.55 -28.07 41.61
C ASP A 153 -10.72 -29.32 41.28
N LEU A 154 -9.73 -29.20 40.40
CA LEU A 154 -8.82 -30.30 40.07
C LEU A 154 -7.92 -30.67 41.27
N GLU A 155 -7.51 -29.70 42.08
CA GLU A 155 -6.77 -29.94 43.32
C GLU A 155 -7.65 -30.64 44.36
N GLU A 156 -8.91 -30.23 44.53
CA GLU A 156 -9.86 -30.92 45.41
C GLU A 156 -10.10 -32.37 44.98
N LEU A 157 -10.18 -32.64 43.67
CA LEU A 157 -10.25 -34.00 43.13
C LEU A 157 -8.98 -34.81 43.46
N TRP A 158 -7.80 -34.19 43.43
CA TRP A 158 -6.54 -34.87 43.72
C TRP A 158 -6.38 -35.24 45.19
N PHE A 159 -6.91 -34.42 46.11
CA PHE A 159 -6.81 -34.64 47.55
C PHE A 159 -7.90 -35.55 48.13
N ALA A 160 -9.02 -35.71 47.43
CA ALA A 160 -10.19 -36.50 47.86
C ALA A 160 -10.01 -38.01 47.68
#